data_AF-A0A353XW06-F1
#
_entry.id   AF-A0A353XW06-F1
#
_cell.length_a   1.000
_cell.length_b   1.000
_cell.length_c   1.000
_cell.angle_alpha   90.00
_cell.angle_beta   90.00
_cell.angle_gamma   90.00
#
_symmetry.space_group_name_H-M   'P 1'
#
loop_
_entity.id
_entity.type
_entity.pdbx_description
1 polymer ?
#
loop_
_entity_poly.entity_id
_entity_poly.type
_entity_poly.pdbx_seq_one_letter_code
_entity_poly.pdbx_strand_id
1 'polypeptide(L)'
;MTTKEPLRALETDASINFYVKNSRRKSMTNFIFPLHQRPDPSYHEGGRKYGSRRSNGTRKHAGCDLIAPKGTQVLAMDDGKVIRGPYHFYSGTYALEIKHSNGKVVRYGEIMKKVLPGIRVGVRVARGQVIARVGRLRSGSSMLHLEIYKGTESGQLTQAGNKYKRRSDLINPTSILDAASLLAAADRPAPDKTANRDVRAGRVNDKLTGKLNVRSEPSTEAAVVFKMVQGDNCTVLGDSWYEIERHGVRGYAASRYIDAGPEQESLTPEEDAIITEGRVNDEVSTVLNVRSEPSRSARKLFTFPPGGTVRVLEEVTGDVYQWDRDDWLKIERNGKIGFVAGYFVNIGQSKSSKVSAGDKPSADRWESALLEVPTSGASARTASQDGLKKGIRASRQMAENDLDSVWKIAGRFVSAAGKFGIPAAILAALASREARCGAVLRRGWGDNDNAFGIMQIDKRYHDILGQNDPASIEHIEQAAGIFTDYLEQVMKKHPKWKDKHALKGAAVAYNSGVSNVNTIGGMDEGTTGEDYGSDVIARAQHYFKHKDLAIFRS
;
A
#
# COMPACT_ATOMS: atom_id res chain seq x y z
N MET A 1 47.07 -38.07 -48.02
CA MET A 1 46.61 -39.05 -47.00
C MET A 1 46.57 -38.33 -45.68
N THR A 2 45.41 -37.82 -45.31
CA THR A 2 45.18 -37.10 -44.06
C THR A 2 43.76 -37.41 -43.62
N THR A 3 43.66 -37.91 -42.40
CA THR A 3 42.47 -38.49 -41.76
C THR A 3 41.44 -37.42 -41.40
N LYS A 4 40.17 -37.69 -41.70
CA LYS A 4 39.01 -37.02 -41.09
C LYS A 4 37.99 -38.08 -40.72
N GLU A 5 37.75 -38.22 -39.41
CA GLU A 5 36.61 -38.94 -38.84
C GLU A 5 35.29 -38.17 -39.04
N PRO A 6 34.14 -38.86 -39.11
CA PRO A 6 32.84 -38.24 -39.34
C PRO A 6 32.10 -37.88 -38.04
N LEU A 7 31.43 -36.72 -38.08
CA LEU A 7 30.47 -36.20 -37.11
C LEU A 7 29.18 -37.05 -37.11
N ARG A 8 28.75 -37.47 -35.93
CA ARG A 8 27.42 -38.06 -35.68
C ARG A 8 26.34 -36.97 -35.69
N ALA A 9 25.25 -37.26 -36.39
CA ALA A 9 24.02 -36.50 -36.44
C ALA A 9 23.29 -36.50 -35.09
N LEU A 10 22.72 -35.35 -34.72
CA LEU A 10 21.63 -35.24 -33.76
C LEU A 10 20.38 -34.79 -34.51
N GLU A 11 19.37 -35.63 -34.45
CA GLU A 11 18.03 -35.43 -35.00
C GLU A 11 17.36 -34.21 -34.38
N THR A 12 16.64 -33.48 -35.22
CA THR A 12 15.93 -32.25 -34.89
C THR A 12 14.53 -32.59 -34.39
N ASP A 13 14.24 -32.29 -33.13
CA ASP A 13 12.90 -32.46 -32.57
C ASP A 13 12.09 -31.16 -32.69
N ALA A 14 10.97 -31.26 -33.41
CA ALA A 14 10.12 -30.17 -33.89
C ALA A 14 9.21 -29.55 -32.80
N SER A 15 9.52 -29.76 -31.52
CA SER A 15 8.72 -29.30 -30.37
C SER A 15 9.12 -27.91 -29.83
N ILE A 16 10.27 -27.37 -30.25
CA ILE A 16 10.78 -26.07 -29.76
C ILE A 16 10.17 -24.87 -30.51
N ASN A 17 9.69 -25.04 -31.73
CA ASN A 17 9.13 -23.93 -32.53
C ASN A 17 7.65 -23.61 -32.24
N PHE A 18 6.96 -24.39 -31.40
CA PHE A 18 5.62 -24.05 -30.92
C PHE A 18 5.66 -23.14 -29.68
N TYR A 19 6.72 -23.22 -28.87
CA TYR A 19 6.87 -22.42 -27.65
C TYR A 19 7.52 -21.04 -27.84
N VAL A 20 8.21 -20.81 -28.97
CA VAL A 20 8.81 -19.49 -29.28
C VAL A 20 7.87 -18.57 -30.09
N LYS A 21 6.75 -19.07 -30.62
CA LYS A 21 5.78 -18.26 -31.39
C LYS A 21 4.55 -17.75 -30.60
N ASN A 22 4.44 -18.03 -29.31
CA ASN A 22 3.31 -17.54 -28.49
C ASN A 22 3.67 -16.63 -27.30
N SER A 23 4.94 -16.24 -27.12
CA SER A 23 5.35 -15.25 -26.10
C SER A 23 5.34 -13.78 -26.56
N ARG A 24 4.68 -13.46 -27.69
CA ARG A 24 4.39 -12.08 -28.12
C ARG A 24 2.92 -11.83 -28.50
N ARG A 25 1.98 -12.44 -27.79
CA ARG A 25 0.63 -11.88 -27.71
C ARG A 25 0.60 -10.84 -26.61
N LYS A 26 0.79 -9.58 -27.02
CA LYS A 26 0.28 -8.35 -26.39
C LYS A 26 -0.82 -8.70 -25.37
N SER A 27 -0.52 -8.60 -24.07
CA SER A 27 -1.59 -8.31 -23.11
C SER A 27 -2.26 -7.05 -23.62
N MET A 28 -3.55 -7.12 -23.94
CA MET A 28 -4.32 -5.96 -24.39
C MET A 28 -4.24 -4.91 -23.28
N THR A 29 -3.48 -3.84 -23.54
CA THR A 29 -3.24 -2.74 -22.59
C THR A 29 -4.54 -1.98 -22.38
N ASN A 30 -5.33 -2.41 -21.39
CA ASN A 30 -6.51 -1.67 -20.98
C ASN A 30 -6.04 -0.36 -20.36
N PHE A 31 -6.59 0.77 -20.83
CA PHE A 31 -6.42 2.07 -20.20
C PHE A 31 -6.72 2.01 -18.70
N ILE A 32 -6.06 2.81 -17.87
CA ILE A 32 -6.53 3.10 -16.50
C ILE A 32 -7.58 4.20 -16.53
N PHE A 33 -8.36 4.28 -15.47
CA PHE A 33 -9.29 5.36 -15.25
C PHE A 33 -8.49 6.66 -14.98
N PRO A 34 -8.86 7.81 -15.59
CA PRO A 34 -8.07 9.03 -15.54
C PRO A 34 -8.17 9.81 -14.21
N LEU A 35 -8.93 9.27 -13.24
CA LEU A 35 -9.08 9.77 -11.88
C LEU A 35 -8.85 8.62 -10.88
N HIS A 36 -8.49 8.93 -9.64
CA HIS A 36 -8.28 7.92 -8.60
C HIS A 36 -9.55 7.21 -8.11
N GLN A 37 -10.72 7.73 -8.47
CA GLN A 37 -12.02 7.17 -8.15
C GLN A 37 -13.00 7.45 -9.27
N ARG A 38 -14.02 6.59 -9.41
CA ARG A 38 -15.14 6.85 -10.32
C ARG A 38 -16.01 7.97 -9.74
N PRO A 39 -16.47 8.92 -10.57
CA PRO A 39 -17.27 10.04 -10.08
C PRO A 39 -18.70 9.60 -9.75
N ASP A 40 -19.22 10.14 -8.67
CA ASP A 40 -20.65 10.29 -8.43
C ASP A 40 -20.97 11.78 -8.56
N PRO A 41 -21.83 12.24 -9.48
CA PRO A 41 -22.72 11.49 -10.40
C PRO A 41 -22.06 10.76 -11.59
N SER A 42 -22.68 9.65 -12.00
CA SER A 42 -22.23 8.77 -13.09
C SER A 42 -22.10 9.46 -14.46
N TYR A 43 -21.05 9.20 -15.21
CA TYR A 43 -20.87 9.73 -16.58
C TYR A 43 -21.75 9.05 -17.64
N HIS A 44 -22.57 8.07 -17.26
CA HIS A 44 -23.54 7.41 -18.15
C HIS A 44 -24.82 8.22 -18.38
N GLU A 45 -25.04 9.26 -17.58
CA GLU A 45 -26.34 9.90 -17.46
C GLU A 45 -26.34 11.40 -17.73
N GLY A 46 -27.55 11.94 -17.94
CA GLY A 46 -27.81 13.37 -18.04
C GLY A 46 -26.99 14.09 -19.10
N GLY A 47 -26.57 15.31 -18.77
CA GLY A 47 -25.69 16.10 -19.63
C GLY A 47 -24.28 15.53 -19.75
N ARG A 48 -23.81 14.74 -18.78
CA ARG A 48 -22.42 14.29 -18.66
C ARG A 48 -22.03 13.24 -19.70
N LYS A 49 -23.01 12.46 -20.17
CA LYS A 49 -22.76 11.36 -21.11
C LYS A 49 -22.38 11.82 -22.51
N TYR A 50 -21.59 10.98 -23.16
CA TYR A 50 -21.30 11.11 -24.59
C TYR A 50 -22.60 11.12 -25.40
N GLY A 51 -22.66 11.98 -26.41
CA GLY A 51 -23.82 12.07 -27.30
C GLY A 51 -25.02 12.82 -26.74
N SER A 52 -24.95 13.32 -25.49
CA SER A 52 -26.02 14.15 -24.92
C SER A 52 -26.27 15.39 -25.78
N ARG A 53 -27.55 15.81 -25.88
CA ARG A 53 -27.93 16.95 -26.72
C ARG A 53 -27.35 18.24 -26.15
N ARG A 54 -26.85 19.10 -27.04
CA ARG A 54 -26.30 20.44 -26.75
C ARG A 54 -26.88 21.42 -27.76
N SER A 55 -26.98 22.70 -27.39
CA SER A 55 -27.44 23.76 -28.31
C SER A 55 -28.78 23.41 -28.98
N ASN A 56 -29.76 23.00 -28.17
CA ASN A 56 -31.08 22.53 -28.62
C ASN A 56 -31.05 21.38 -29.66
N GLY A 57 -30.01 20.54 -29.63
CA GLY A 57 -29.90 19.33 -30.47
C GLY A 57 -29.05 19.51 -31.74
N THR A 58 -28.65 20.75 -32.06
CA THR A 58 -27.75 21.04 -33.20
C THR A 58 -26.32 20.54 -32.96
N ARG A 59 -25.97 20.28 -31.69
CA ARG A 59 -24.69 19.70 -31.29
C ARG A 59 -24.90 18.53 -30.34
N LYS A 60 -23.96 17.59 -30.34
CA LYS A 60 -23.83 16.51 -29.38
C LYS A 60 -22.60 16.68 -28.51
N HIS A 61 -22.68 16.21 -27.28
CA HIS A 61 -21.57 16.17 -26.36
C HIS A 61 -20.51 15.18 -26.84
N ALA A 62 -19.26 15.64 -26.97
CA ALA A 62 -18.19 14.91 -27.64
C ALA A 62 -17.35 14.05 -26.69
N GLY A 63 -17.63 14.08 -25.39
CA GLY A 63 -16.87 13.37 -24.38
C GLY A 63 -17.75 12.86 -23.26
N CYS A 64 -17.11 12.38 -22.20
CA CYS A 64 -17.75 12.10 -20.91
C CYS A 64 -17.25 13.12 -19.88
N ASP A 65 -18.17 13.72 -19.13
CA ASP A 65 -17.84 14.62 -18.03
C ASP A 65 -17.74 13.81 -16.73
N LEU A 66 -16.53 13.76 -16.17
CA LEU A 66 -16.25 13.07 -14.92
C LEU A 66 -16.25 14.08 -13.76
N ILE A 67 -17.34 14.11 -12.98
CA ILE A 67 -17.50 15.08 -11.90
C ILE A 67 -16.42 14.90 -10.83
N ALA A 68 -15.68 15.97 -10.57
CA ALA A 68 -14.58 15.97 -9.62
C ALA A 68 -14.33 17.38 -9.08
N PRO A 69 -13.97 17.54 -7.80
CA PRO A 69 -13.60 18.84 -7.24
C PRO A 69 -12.47 19.52 -8.02
N LYS A 70 -12.45 20.85 -8.04
CA LYS A 70 -11.29 21.63 -8.52
C LYS A 70 -10.04 21.14 -7.77
N GLY A 71 -8.95 20.90 -8.50
CA GLY A 71 -7.68 20.46 -7.93
C GLY A 71 -7.47 18.94 -7.92
N THR A 72 -8.51 18.15 -8.18
CA THR A 72 -8.39 16.69 -8.31
C THR A 72 -7.37 16.33 -9.37
N GLN A 73 -6.47 15.39 -9.04
CA GLN A 73 -5.41 14.93 -9.93
C GLN A 73 -5.98 14.17 -11.13
N VAL A 74 -5.47 14.49 -12.32
CA VAL A 74 -5.80 13.84 -13.59
C VAL A 74 -4.60 13.00 -14.02
N LEU A 75 -4.86 11.73 -14.36
CA LEU A 75 -3.85 10.73 -14.67
C LEU A 75 -3.78 10.44 -16.18
N ALA A 76 -2.58 10.20 -16.70
CA ALA A 76 -2.40 9.64 -18.03
C ALA A 76 -2.96 8.20 -18.08
N MET A 77 -3.92 7.95 -18.96
CA MET A 77 -4.64 6.66 -19.01
C MET A 77 -3.76 5.49 -19.48
N ASP A 78 -2.67 5.76 -20.18
CA ASP A 78 -1.65 4.79 -20.64
C ASP A 78 -0.35 5.56 -20.88
N ASP A 79 0.73 4.85 -21.20
CA ASP A 79 1.95 5.50 -21.68
C ASP A 79 1.64 6.33 -22.93
N GLY A 80 2.34 7.44 -23.13
CA GLY A 80 2.09 8.29 -24.29
C GLY A 80 3.03 9.46 -24.43
N LYS A 81 2.75 10.30 -25.43
CA LYS A 81 3.48 11.55 -25.68
C LYS A 81 2.49 12.71 -25.68
N VAL A 82 2.80 13.77 -24.94
CA VAL A 82 2.03 15.02 -24.98
C VAL A 82 2.19 15.63 -26.36
N ILE A 83 1.08 15.79 -27.08
CA ILE A 83 1.07 16.31 -28.45
C ILE A 83 0.53 17.75 -28.52
N ARG A 84 -0.20 18.22 -27.50
CA ARG A 84 -0.71 19.59 -27.44
C ARG A 84 -1.10 20.01 -26.02
N GLY A 85 -0.92 21.28 -25.69
CA GLY A 85 -1.43 21.92 -24.48
C GLY A 85 -0.39 22.16 -23.37
N PRO A 86 -0.82 22.76 -22.24
CA PRO A 86 -2.18 23.23 -21.99
C PRO A 86 -2.55 24.44 -22.88
N TYR A 87 -3.77 24.46 -23.40
CA TYR A 87 -4.32 25.61 -24.14
C TYR A 87 -5.74 25.90 -23.67
N HIS A 88 -6.21 27.15 -23.82
CA HIS A 88 -7.56 27.51 -23.39
C HIS A 88 -8.60 26.66 -24.12
N PHE A 89 -9.48 26.02 -23.36
CA PHE A 89 -10.45 25.07 -23.88
C PHE A 89 -11.88 25.57 -23.74
N TYR A 90 -12.39 25.68 -22.52
CA TYR A 90 -13.80 25.99 -22.30
C TYR A 90 -14.04 26.74 -20.98
N SER A 91 -14.79 27.84 -21.04
CA SER A 91 -15.33 28.54 -19.87
C SER A 91 -14.29 28.78 -18.75
N GLY A 92 -13.11 29.29 -19.12
CA GLY A 92 -12.02 29.60 -18.18
C GLY A 92 -11.10 28.43 -17.80
N THR A 93 -11.29 27.26 -18.42
CA THR A 93 -10.46 26.06 -18.23
C THR A 93 -9.65 25.70 -19.49
N TYR A 94 -8.77 24.72 -19.37
CA TYR A 94 -7.75 24.38 -20.35
C TYR A 94 -7.86 22.91 -20.77
N ALA A 95 -7.12 22.51 -21.81
CA ALA A 95 -7.03 21.12 -22.26
C ALA A 95 -5.59 20.69 -22.57
N LEU A 96 -5.30 19.42 -22.33
CA LEU A 96 -4.06 18.72 -22.68
C LEU A 96 -4.39 17.51 -23.58
N GLU A 97 -3.58 17.27 -24.62
CA GLU A 97 -3.78 16.16 -25.55
C GLU A 97 -2.56 15.22 -25.55
N ILE A 98 -2.82 13.92 -25.48
CA ILE A 98 -1.79 12.88 -25.42
C ILE A 98 -2.08 11.82 -26.48
N LYS A 99 -1.06 11.50 -27.29
CA LYS A 99 -1.08 10.31 -28.16
C LYS A 99 -0.51 9.15 -27.37
N HIS A 100 -1.36 8.18 -27.03
CA HIS A 100 -0.98 7.02 -26.23
C HIS A 100 -0.33 5.93 -27.08
N SER A 101 0.47 5.08 -26.43
CA SER A 101 1.21 3.98 -27.06
C SER A 101 0.31 2.98 -27.78
N ASN A 102 -0.95 2.86 -27.35
CA ASN A 102 -1.98 2.07 -28.03
C ASN A 102 -2.55 2.71 -29.31
N GLY A 103 -1.98 3.84 -29.75
CA GLY A 103 -2.34 4.56 -30.99
C GLY A 103 -3.43 5.61 -30.82
N LYS A 104 -4.24 5.56 -29.75
CA LYS A 104 -5.35 6.50 -29.54
C LYS A 104 -4.85 7.87 -29.12
N VAL A 105 -5.64 8.90 -29.43
CA VAL A 105 -5.43 10.25 -28.91
C VAL A 105 -6.50 10.54 -27.86
N VAL A 106 -6.09 11.01 -26.69
CA VAL A 106 -6.99 11.39 -25.60
C VAL A 106 -6.82 12.87 -25.30
N ARG A 107 -7.94 13.60 -25.23
CA ARG A 107 -7.97 14.99 -24.76
C ARG A 107 -8.52 15.03 -23.34
N TYR A 108 -7.70 15.55 -22.44
CA TYR A 108 -8.01 15.82 -21.04
C TYR A 108 -8.42 17.29 -20.92
N GLY A 109 -9.72 17.55 -20.98
CA GLY A 109 -10.31 18.89 -20.95
C GLY A 109 -10.76 19.33 -19.56
N GLU A 110 -11.04 20.63 -19.44
CA GLU A 110 -11.50 21.26 -18.20
C GLU A 110 -10.50 21.22 -17.04
N ILE A 111 -9.21 21.22 -17.40
CA ILE A 111 -8.10 21.28 -16.46
C ILE A 111 -7.72 22.73 -16.09
N MET A 112 -6.94 22.89 -15.03
CA MET A 112 -6.35 24.17 -14.64
C MET A 112 -5.39 24.73 -15.72
N LYS A 113 -5.26 26.06 -15.79
CA LYS A 113 -4.33 26.76 -16.71
C LYS A 113 -2.90 26.28 -16.58
N LYS A 114 -2.42 26.19 -15.35
CA LYS A 114 -1.10 25.69 -15.02
C LYS A 114 -1.19 24.17 -14.85
N VAL A 115 -0.61 23.45 -15.79
CA VAL A 115 -0.34 22.01 -15.64
C VAL A 115 0.83 21.80 -14.69
N LEU A 116 1.10 20.55 -14.32
CA LEU A 116 2.25 20.22 -13.50
C LEU A 116 3.55 20.62 -14.21
N PRO A 117 4.60 20.98 -13.46
CA PRO A 117 5.92 21.19 -14.04
C PRO A 117 6.36 20.00 -14.91
N GLY A 118 7.22 20.22 -15.91
CA GLY A 118 7.64 19.15 -16.82
C GLY A 118 6.60 18.69 -17.87
N ILE A 119 5.30 18.92 -17.66
CA ILE A 119 4.26 18.57 -18.64
C ILE A 119 4.17 19.63 -19.74
N ARG A 120 4.79 19.33 -20.90
CA ARG A 120 4.77 20.17 -22.10
C ARG A 120 4.75 19.33 -23.37
N VAL A 121 4.39 19.95 -24.49
CA VAL A 121 4.40 19.30 -25.82
C VAL A 121 5.77 18.65 -26.08
N GLY A 122 5.73 17.40 -26.53
CA GLY A 122 6.92 16.61 -26.82
C GLY A 122 7.33 15.63 -25.72
N VAL A 123 6.90 15.84 -24.47
CA VAL A 123 7.29 15.01 -23.33
C VAL A 123 6.54 13.67 -23.34
N ARG A 124 7.25 12.59 -23.00
CA ARG A 124 6.64 11.28 -22.75
C ARG A 124 6.06 11.25 -21.34
N VAL A 125 4.88 10.65 -21.21
CA VAL A 125 4.24 10.39 -19.93
C VAL A 125 4.07 8.90 -19.73
N ALA A 126 4.19 8.46 -18.49
CA ALA A 126 3.89 7.08 -18.10
C ALA A 126 2.40 6.93 -17.77
N ARG A 127 1.86 5.74 -18.00
CA ARG A 127 0.55 5.30 -17.47
C ARG A 127 0.49 5.60 -15.97
N GLY A 128 -0.58 6.27 -15.53
CA GLY A 128 -0.73 6.66 -14.13
C GLY A 128 -0.11 7.99 -13.75
N GLN A 129 0.76 8.59 -14.59
CA GLN A 129 1.40 9.87 -14.30
C GLN A 129 0.36 10.97 -14.10
N VAL A 130 0.50 11.74 -13.02
CA VAL A 130 -0.31 12.94 -12.84
C VAL A 130 0.12 13.95 -13.90
N ILE A 131 -0.81 14.35 -14.77
CA ILE A 131 -0.55 15.22 -15.92
C ILE A 131 -1.21 16.59 -15.77
N ALA A 132 -2.26 16.69 -14.95
CA ALA A 132 -2.99 17.92 -14.73
C ALA A 132 -3.81 17.85 -13.44
N ARG A 133 -4.52 18.95 -13.16
CA ARG A 133 -5.54 19.02 -12.11
C ARG A 133 -6.83 19.58 -12.68
N VAL A 134 -7.97 19.11 -12.18
CA VAL A 134 -9.30 19.57 -12.57
C VAL A 134 -9.45 21.07 -12.33
N GLY A 135 -9.90 21.80 -13.34
CA GLY A 135 -10.15 23.23 -13.30
C GLY A 135 -11.54 23.57 -12.76
N ARG A 136 -11.80 24.87 -12.60
CA ARG A 136 -13.15 25.37 -12.24
C ARG A 136 -13.71 26.15 -13.41
N LEU A 137 -14.89 25.76 -13.87
CA LEU A 137 -15.63 26.49 -14.89
C LEU A 137 -16.15 27.80 -14.30
N ARG A 138 -16.32 28.82 -15.14
CA ARG A 138 -16.98 30.09 -14.75
C ARG A 138 -18.40 29.90 -14.17
N SER A 139 -19.11 28.81 -14.50
CA SER A 139 -20.39 28.47 -13.88
C SER A 139 -20.28 28.06 -12.40
N GLY A 140 -19.07 27.83 -11.90
CA GLY A 140 -18.79 27.37 -10.55
C GLY A 140 -18.59 25.85 -10.44
N SER A 141 -19.01 25.07 -11.43
CA SER A 141 -18.84 23.60 -11.49
C SER A 141 -17.41 23.17 -11.81
N SER A 142 -17.07 21.91 -11.51
CA SER A 142 -15.76 21.32 -11.83
C SER A 142 -15.89 19.84 -12.22
N MET A 143 -15.18 19.44 -13.26
CA MET A 143 -15.14 18.07 -13.80
C MET A 143 -13.94 17.89 -14.75
N LEU A 144 -13.60 16.64 -15.06
CA LEU A 144 -12.71 16.32 -16.17
C LEU A 144 -13.56 15.99 -17.41
N HIS A 145 -13.42 16.78 -18.47
CA HIS A 145 -14.04 16.50 -19.77
C HIS A 145 -13.12 15.61 -20.61
N LEU A 146 -13.51 14.36 -20.86
CA LEU A 146 -12.65 13.39 -21.54
C LEU A 146 -13.15 13.05 -22.95
N GLU A 147 -12.31 13.27 -23.96
CA GLU A 147 -12.55 12.86 -25.35
C GLU A 147 -11.52 11.82 -25.79
N ILE A 148 -11.95 10.79 -26.55
CA ILE A 148 -11.06 9.74 -27.06
C ILE A 148 -11.24 9.61 -28.58
N TYR A 149 -10.12 9.49 -29.30
CA TYR A 149 -10.06 9.37 -30.75
C TYR A 149 -9.30 8.11 -31.14
N LYS A 150 -9.66 7.49 -32.27
CA LYS A 150 -8.94 6.30 -32.78
C LYS A 150 -7.47 6.58 -33.07
N GLY A 151 -7.12 7.83 -33.39
CA GLY A 151 -5.76 8.24 -33.74
C GLY A 151 -5.39 7.98 -35.19
N THR A 152 -6.40 7.69 -36.03
CA THR A 152 -6.24 7.43 -37.47
C THR A 152 -6.13 8.71 -38.28
N GLU A 153 -6.52 9.86 -37.71
CA GLU A 153 -6.52 11.16 -38.37
C GLU A 153 -5.47 12.12 -37.77
N SER A 154 -5.14 13.18 -38.50
CA SER A 154 -4.22 14.24 -38.08
C SER A 154 -4.94 15.60 -37.93
N GLY A 155 -4.21 16.66 -37.56
CA GLY A 155 -4.77 18.01 -37.40
C GLY A 155 -5.49 18.27 -36.06
N GLN A 156 -6.12 19.44 -35.95
CA GLN A 156 -6.78 19.88 -34.71
C GLN A 156 -7.97 18.98 -34.38
N LEU A 157 -8.13 18.56 -33.11
CA LEU A 157 -9.26 17.71 -32.74
C LEU A 157 -10.60 18.46 -32.69
N THR A 158 -10.58 19.78 -32.59
CA THR A 158 -11.79 20.62 -32.72
C THR A 158 -11.97 20.99 -34.18
N GLN A 159 -13.06 20.53 -34.80
CA GLN A 159 -13.34 20.75 -36.22
C GLN A 159 -14.81 21.11 -36.42
N ALA A 160 -15.10 22.07 -37.31
CA ALA A 160 -16.46 22.33 -37.75
C ALA A 160 -16.95 21.20 -38.68
N GLY A 161 -18.24 21.20 -39.02
CA GLY A 161 -18.78 20.30 -40.06
C GLY A 161 -19.45 19.00 -39.58
N ASN A 162 -19.45 18.68 -38.29
CA ASN A 162 -20.27 17.58 -37.76
C ASN A 162 -20.94 17.89 -36.42
N LYS A 163 -21.85 17.00 -36.00
CA LYS A 163 -22.66 17.15 -34.79
C LYS A 163 -21.85 17.20 -33.49
N TYR A 164 -20.63 16.66 -33.44
CA TYR A 164 -19.77 16.73 -32.25
C TYR A 164 -18.85 17.95 -32.24
N LYS A 165 -18.68 18.60 -33.40
CA LYS A 165 -17.68 19.67 -33.61
C LYS A 165 -16.27 19.19 -33.25
N ARG A 166 -15.96 17.95 -33.62
CA ARG A 166 -14.68 17.26 -33.40
C ARG A 166 -14.20 16.55 -34.64
N ARG A 167 -12.95 16.14 -34.66
CA ARG A 167 -12.38 15.29 -35.71
C ARG A 167 -13.21 14.00 -35.91
N SER A 168 -13.23 13.50 -37.14
CA SER A 168 -14.09 12.39 -37.58
C SER A 168 -13.81 11.05 -36.87
N ASP A 169 -12.59 10.84 -36.37
CA ASP A 169 -12.17 9.63 -35.66
C ASP A 169 -12.50 9.65 -34.15
N LEU A 170 -13.32 10.59 -33.69
CA LEU A 170 -13.88 10.60 -32.33
C LEU A 170 -14.67 9.32 -32.06
N ILE A 171 -14.43 8.70 -30.91
CA ILE A 171 -15.16 7.52 -30.45
C ILE A 171 -15.85 7.78 -29.11
N ASN A 172 -16.85 6.97 -28.79
CA ASN A 172 -17.54 7.03 -27.50
C ASN A 172 -16.58 6.58 -26.38
N PRO A 173 -16.23 7.45 -25.40
CA PRO A 173 -15.35 7.08 -24.29
C PRO A 173 -15.97 6.12 -23.28
N THR A 174 -17.30 5.98 -23.27
CA THR A 174 -18.05 5.32 -22.17
C THR A 174 -17.56 3.90 -21.90
N SER A 175 -17.53 3.02 -22.91
CA SER A 175 -17.11 1.63 -22.73
C SER A 175 -15.62 1.49 -22.39
N ILE A 176 -14.79 2.42 -22.88
CA ILE A 176 -13.37 2.49 -22.51
C ILE A 176 -13.24 2.85 -21.03
N LEU A 177 -14.01 3.82 -20.54
CA LEU A 177 -14.03 4.23 -19.15
C LEU A 177 -14.59 3.13 -18.23
N ASP A 178 -15.57 2.36 -18.69
CA ASP A 178 -16.13 1.24 -17.93
C ASP A 178 -15.11 0.12 -17.77
N ALA A 179 -14.42 -0.25 -18.85
CA ALA A 179 -13.37 -1.26 -18.84
C ALA A 179 -12.06 -0.80 -18.19
N ALA A 180 -11.88 0.52 -18.01
CA ALA A 180 -10.66 1.07 -17.44
C ALA A 180 -10.54 0.76 -15.94
N SER A 181 -9.40 0.21 -15.53
CA SER A 181 -9.13 -0.09 -14.12
C SER A 181 -8.77 1.18 -13.35
N LEU A 182 -9.23 1.32 -12.10
CA LEU A 182 -8.66 2.35 -11.21
C LEU A 182 -7.19 2.03 -10.94
N LEU A 183 -6.35 3.06 -10.84
CA LEU A 183 -4.95 2.88 -10.47
C LEU A 183 -4.87 2.44 -9.01
N ALA A 184 -4.27 1.28 -8.75
CA ALA A 184 -4.04 0.80 -7.39
C ALA A 184 -3.17 1.81 -6.62
N ALA A 185 -3.36 1.95 -5.31
CA ALA A 185 -2.59 2.92 -4.52
C ALA A 185 -1.06 2.70 -4.61
N ALA A 186 -0.63 1.46 -4.85
CA ALA A 186 0.76 1.05 -5.04
C ALA A 186 1.36 1.43 -6.42
N ASP A 187 0.52 1.71 -7.43
CA ASP A 187 0.96 2.03 -8.79
C ASP A 187 0.89 3.53 -9.10
N ARG A 188 0.63 4.38 -8.08
CA ARG A 188 0.61 5.84 -8.23
C ARG A 188 2.05 6.33 -8.42
N PRO A 189 2.38 6.99 -9.55
CA PRO A 189 3.71 7.56 -9.71
C PRO A 189 3.94 8.65 -8.68
N ALA A 190 5.15 8.65 -8.12
CA ALA A 190 5.61 9.65 -7.17
C ALA A 190 5.41 11.08 -7.71
N PRO A 191 5.09 12.06 -6.83
CA PRO A 191 4.87 13.44 -7.26
C PRO A 191 6.10 14.03 -7.94
N ASP A 192 5.83 14.77 -9.03
CA ASP A 192 6.79 15.39 -9.94
C ASP A 192 7.84 16.26 -9.22
N LYS A 193 9.13 15.88 -9.37
CA LYS A 193 10.31 16.50 -8.74
C LYS A 193 10.82 17.76 -9.44
N THR A 194 10.02 18.46 -10.26
CA THR A 194 10.51 19.62 -11.05
C THR A 194 9.93 20.97 -10.62
N ALA A 195 10.17 21.41 -9.38
CA ALA A 195 10.17 22.85 -9.06
C ALA A 195 11.00 23.09 -7.79
N ASN A 196 12.32 23.20 -7.98
CA ASN A 196 13.23 23.70 -6.94
C ASN A 196 12.86 25.18 -6.67
N ARG A 197 12.36 25.47 -5.47
CA ARG A 197 12.35 26.82 -4.89
C ARG A 197 12.70 26.67 -3.41
N ASP A 198 13.65 27.49 -3.00
CA ASP A 198 14.43 27.42 -1.77
C ASP A 198 13.56 27.14 -0.54
N VAL A 199 13.75 25.95 0.01
CA VAL A 199 13.02 25.46 1.18
C VAL A 199 13.79 25.92 2.41
N ARG A 200 13.24 26.88 3.15
CA ARG A 200 13.81 27.32 4.42
C ARG A 200 12.94 26.83 5.58
N ALA A 201 13.51 26.40 6.70
CA ALA A 201 12.72 26.18 7.91
C ALA A 201 12.34 27.54 8.51
N GLY A 202 11.12 27.71 9.00
CA GLY A 202 10.64 28.94 9.62
C GLY A 202 9.90 28.69 10.92
N ARG A 203 9.99 29.62 11.87
CA ARG A 203 9.26 29.55 13.15
C ARG A 203 8.55 30.88 13.44
N VAL A 204 7.31 30.82 13.93
CA VAL A 204 6.57 32.03 14.30
C VAL A 204 7.22 32.70 15.51
N ASN A 205 7.64 33.94 15.33
CA ASN A 205 8.45 34.67 16.30
C ASN A 205 7.62 35.34 17.41
N ASP A 206 8.32 35.87 18.41
CA ASP A 206 7.76 36.49 19.61
C ASP A 206 7.14 37.87 19.36
N LYS A 207 7.34 38.47 18.19
CA LYS A 207 6.71 39.72 17.77
C LYS A 207 5.21 39.57 17.49
N LEU A 208 4.70 38.34 17.42
CA LEU A 208 3.27 38.07 17.27
C LEU A 208 2.56 38.17 18.62
N THR A 209 1.76 39.22 18.82
CA THR A 209 0.97 39.43 20.04
C THR A 209 -0.41 38.73 20.02
N GLY A 210 -0.66 37.85 19.04
CA GLY A 210 -1.97 37.21 18.82
C GLY A 210 -1.89 35.95 17.95
N LYS A 211 -2.79 35.81 16.96
CA LYS A 211 -2.78 34.69 16.00
C LYS A 211 -2.35 35.18 14.62
N LEU A 212 -1.40 34.50 13.99
CA LEU A 212 -0.93 34.79 12.64
C LEU A 212 -1.89 34.18 11.63
N ASN A 213 -2.50 35.00 10.78
CA ASN A 213 -3.36 34.52 9.70
C ASN A 213 -2.53 34.02 8.53
N VAL A 214 -2.73 32.76 8.15
CA VAL A 214 -2.17 32.16 6.94
C VAL A 214 -3.22 32.18 5.86
N ARG A 215 -2.95 32.85 4.74
CA ARG A 215 -3.94 33.25 3.74
C ARG A 215 -3.78 32.52 2.43
N SER A 216 -4.81 32.52 1.59
CA SER A 216 -4.81 31.77 0.32
C SER A 216 -3.88 32.39 -0.73
N GLU A 217 -3.55 33.66 -0.57
CA GLU A 217 -2.68 34.48 -1.43
C GLU A 217 -1.85 35.45 -0.54
N PRO A 218 -0.71 35.98 -1.01
CA PRO A 218 0.16 36.88 -0.22
C PRO A 218 -0.42 38.31 -0.11
N SER A 219 -1.59 38.44 0.51
CA SER A 219 -2.32 39.69 0.66
C SER A 219 -3.15 39.70 1.94
N THR A 220 -3.30 40.86 2.59
CA THR A 220 -4.18 41.02 3.77
C THR A 220 -5.66 40.82 3.46
N GLU A 221 -6.04 40.95 2.20
CA GLU A 221 -7.43 40.80 1.72
C GLU A 221 -7.79 39.36 1.35
N ALA A 222 -6.79 38.47 1.26
CA ALA A 222 -6.99 37.09 0.88
C ALA A 222 -7.63 36.25 2.00
N ALA A 223 -8.43 35.24 1.62
CA ALA A 223 -9.13 34.39 2.57
C ALA A 223 -8.16 33.68 3.51
N VAL A 224 -8.49 33.63 4.80
CA VAL A 224 -7.69 32.91 5.80
C VAL A 224 -7.90 31.42 5.63
N VAL A 225 -6.82 30.68 5.39
CA VAL A 225 -6.79 29.23 5.23
C VAL A 225 -6.67 28.56 6.59
N PHE A 226 -5.77 29.06 7.45
CA PHE A 226 -5.64 28.65 8.84
C PHE A 226 -4.90 29.72 9.66
N LYS A 227 -4.77 29.51 10.98
CA LYS A 227 -4.07 30.43 11.89
C LYS A 227 -2.95 29.72 12.62
N MET A 228 -1.86 30.43 12.91
CA MET A 228 -0.72 29.95 13.69
C MET A 228 -0.54 30.79 14.96
N VAL A 229 0.12 30.23 15.96
CA VAL A 229 0.49 30.91 17.22
C VAL A 229 2.00 31.03 17.35
N GLN A 230 2.46 31.88 18.27
CA GLN A 230 3.88 32.01 18.60
C GLN A 230 4.50 30.63 18.87
N GLY A 231 5.63 30.36 18.22
CA GLY A 231 6.36 29.10 18.34
C GLY A 231 5.94 27.95 17.43
N ASP A 232 4.88 28.11 16.63
CA ASP A 232 4.55 27.14 15.57
C ASP A 232 5.66 27.12 14.48
N ASN A 233 5.94 25.92 13.95
CA ASN A 233 6.91 25.73 12.87
C ASN A 233 6.22 25.69 11.49
N CYS A 234 6.93 26.15 10.46
CA CYS A 234 6.50 26.13 9.07
C CYS A 234 7.69 26.00 8.11
N THR A 235 7.42 25.66 6.86
CA THR A 235 8.42 25.70 5.78
C THR A 235 8.24 26.98 4.98
N VAL A 236 9.27 27.79 4.78
CA VAL A 236 9.24 29.07 4.05
C VAL A 236 9.72 28.86 2.61
N LEU A 237 8.98 29.40 1.64
CA LEU A 237 9.20 29.17 0.20
C LEU A 237 9.32 30.47 -0.64
N GLY A 238 9.55 31.65 -0.03
CA GLY A 238 9.68 32.93 -0.73
C GLY A 238 9.96 34.13 0.21
N ASP A 239 9.93 35.39 -0.29
CA ASP A 239 10.23 36.61 0.50
C ASP A 239 9.05 37.62 0.55
N SER A 240 9.00 38.45 1.62
CA SER A 240 7.92 39.41 2.03
C SER A 240 6.62 38.79 2.54
N TRP A 241 6.07 37.82 1.81
CA TRP A 241 5.08 36.88 2.32
C TRP A 241 5.61 35.48 2.11
N TYR A 242 5.87 34.78 3.20
CA TYR A 242 6.32 33.41 3.15
C TYR A 242 5.15 32.52 2.73
N GLU A 243 5.27 31.87 1.57
CA GLU A 243 4.45 30.70 1.31
C GLU A 243 4.92 29.61 2.27
N ILE A 244 3.96 29.12 3.05
CA ILE A 244 4.18 28.17 4.11
C ILE A 244 3.29 26.96 4.03
N GLU A 245 3.85 25.81 4.42
CA GLU A 245 3.14 24.54 4.50
C GLU A 245 3.10 24.01 5.93
N ARG A 246 1.92 23.60 6.39
CA ARG A 246 1.72 22.92 7.67
C ARG A 246 0.68 21.81 7.50
N HIS A 247 1.03 20.58 7.91
CA HIS A 247 0.16 19.40 7.81
C HIS A 247 -0.43 19.18 6.41
N GLY A 248 0.33 19.49 5.35
CA GLY A 248 -0.10 19.33 3.96
C GLY A 248 -1.04 20.42 3.44
N VAL A 249 -1.27 21.50 4.21
CA VAL A 249 -2.04 22.67 3.81
C VAL A 249 -1.09 23.85 3.57
N ARG A 250 -1.19 24.46 2.39
CA ARG A 250 -0.38 25.62 1.99
C ARG A 250 -1.14 26.94 2.12
N GLY A 251 -0.41 28.00 2.45
CA GLY A 251 -0.90 29.38 2.37
C GLY A 251 0.23 30.38 2.59
N TYR A 252 -0.08 31.66 2.62
CA TYR A 252 0.89 32.75 2.70
C TYR A 252 0.79 33.47 4.05
N ALA A 253 1.92 33.69 4.70
CA ALA A 253 2.02 34.41 5.97
C ALA A 253 3.01 35.58 5.86
N ALA A 254 2.76 36.68 6.56
CA ALA A 254 3.63 37.84 6.51
C ALA A 254 5.00 37.52 7.12
N SER A 255 6.08 37.73 6.36
CA SER A 255 7.44 37.28 6.71
C SER A 255 7.95 37.84 8.04
N ARG A 256 7.54 39.06 8.42
CA ARG A 256 7.94 39.73 9.68
C ARG A 256 7.62 38.95 10.96
N TYR A 257 6.70 37.99 10.88
CA TYR A 257 6.30 37.15 12.02
C TYR A 257 6.92 35.76 11.99
N ILE A 258 7.85 35.49 11.06
CA ILE A 258 8.49 34.19 10.91
C ILE A 258 10.01 34.39 10.84
N ASP A 259 10.72 33.77 11.78
CA ASP A 259 12.18 33.69 11.73
C ASP A 259 12.55 32.51 10.82
N ALA A 260 13.15 32.79 9.66
CA ALA A 260 13.59 31.78 8.69
C ALA A 260 15.07 31.40 8.93
N GLY A 261 15.37 30.09 8.93
CA GLY A 261 16.71 29.54 9.06
C GLY A 261 17.57 29.66 7.79
N PRO A 262 18.87 29.32 7.85
CA PRO A 262 19.79 29.44 6.73
C PRO A 262 19.41 28.53 5.55
N GLU A 263 19.77 28.97 4.35
CA GLU A 263 19.51 28.31 3.06
C GLU A 263 20.28 26.98 2.98
N GLN A 264 19.59 25.85 2.73
CA GLN A 264 20.25 24.55 2.58
C GLN A 264 20.59 24.29 1.10
N GLU A 265 21.87 24.04 0.82
CA GLU A 265 22.36 23.61 -0.50
C GLU A 265 21.78 22.25 -0.91
N SER A 266 21.40 22.17 -2.19
CA SER A 266 20.71 21.04 -2.80
C SER A 266 21.61 19.83 -3.02
N LEU A 267 21.28 18.68 -2.43
CA LEU A 267 21.83 17.39 -2.82
C LEU A 267 20.93 16.73 -3.88
N THR A 268 21.47 16.53 -5.08
CA THR A 268 20.90 15.72 -6.16
C THR A 268 20.87 14.25 -5.74
N PRO A 269 19.80 13.47 -6.01
CA PRO A 269 19.83 12.03 -5.80
C PRO A 269 20.54 11.37 -6.99
N GLU A 270 21.75 10.85 -6.75
CA GLU A 270 22.35 9.85 -7.62
C GLU A 270 21.50 8.58 -7.64
N GLU A 271 21.35 8.03 -8.83
CA GLU A 271 20.81 6.70 -9.10
C GLU A 271 21.85 5.67 -8.62
N ASP A 272 21.36 4.63 -7.95
CA ASP A 272 22.08 3.46 -7.43
C ASP A 272 22.95 3.63 -6.17
N ALA A 273 22.30 3.57 -4.99
CA ALA A 273 22.92 3.05 -3.77
C ALA A 273 21.90 2.25 -2.94
N ILE A 274 21.91 0.94 -3.18
CA ILE A 274 21.51 -0.20 -2.32
C ILE A 274 20.34 0.02 -1.33
N ILE A 275 19.23 -0.62 -1.70
CA ILE A 275 18.00 -0.85 -0.93
C ILE A 275 18.26 -2.00 0.06
N THR A 276 18.82 -1.72 1.23
CA THR A 276 18.90 -2.78 2.23
C THR A 276 17.64 -2.79 3.08
N GLU A 277 16.89 -3.90 3.01
CA GLU A 277 15.88 -4.17 4.03
C GLU A 277 16.58 -4.37 5.37
N GLY A 278 16.31 -3.45 6.28
CA GLY A 278 16.69 -3.58 7.67
C GLY A 278 15.59 -4.30 8.43
N ARG A 279 15.95 -5.14 9.39
CA ARG A 279 14.99 -5.70 10.33
C ARG A 279 15.29 -5.18 11.72
N VAL A 280 14.29 -4.60 12.39
CA VAL A 280 14.41 -4.22 13.80
C VAL A 280 14.77 -5.48 14.59
N ASN A 281 15.90 -5.47 15.27
CA ASN A 281 16.43 -6.67 15.92
C ASN A 281 15.84 -6.88 17.32
N ASP A 282 16.22 -8.01 17.93
CA ASP A 282 15.66 -8.50 19.19
C ASP A 282 16.12 -7.68 20.42
N GLU A 283 17.05 -6.73 20.23
CA GLU A 283 17.46 -5.76 21.26
C GLU A 283 16.38 -4.70 21.54
N VAL A 284 15.37 -4.60 20.65
CA VAL A 284 14.17 -3.82 20.89
C VAL A 284 13.15 -4.72 21.56
N SER A 285 12.78 -4.45 22.81
CA SER A 285 11.81 -5.27 23.57
C SER A 285 10.35 -4.78 23.47
N THR A 286 10.13 -3.51 23.11
CA THR A 286 8.77 -2.93 23.06
C THR A 286 8.53 -2.26 21.72
N VAL A 287 9.20 -1.15 21.48
CA VAL A 287 9.11 -0.40 20.23
C VAL A 287 10.39 0.40 19.97
N LEU A 288 10.82 0.45 18.72
CA LEU A 288 11.88 1.33 18.24
C LEU A 288 11.28 2.68 17.87
N ASN A 289 11.75 3.76 18.48
CA ASN A 289 11.26 5.11 18.20
C ASN A 289 11.90 5.65 16.93
N VAL A 290 11.07 5.98 15.94
CA VAL A 290 11.47 6.72 14.75
C VAL A 290 11.36 8.20 15.05
N ARG A 291 12.45 8.93 14.82
CA ARG A 291 12.58 10.33 15.21
C ARG A 291 12.68 11.24 14.00
N SER A 292 12.33 12.51 14.21
CA SER A 292 12.35 13.51 13.15
C SER A 292 13.76 13.87 12.67
N GLU A 293 14.76 13.63 13.51
CA GLU A 293 16.19 13.87 13.28
C GLU A 293 16.97 12.70 13.92
N PRO A 294 18.23 12.45 13.52
CA PRO A 294 19.07 11.38 14.10
C PRO A 294 19.57 11.79 15.50
N SER A 295 18.65 12.02 16.43
CA SER A 295 18.92 12.49 17.78
C SER A 295 17.99 11.85 18.78
N ARG A 296 18.50 11.47 19.97
CA ARG A 296 17.64 10.92 21.04
C ARG A 296 16.67 11.94 21.64
N SER A 297 16.91 13.23 21.44
CA SER A 297 16.04 14.30 21.93
C SER A 297 14.98 14.73 20.91
N ALA A 298 15.18 14.38 19.64
CA ALA A 298 14.27 14.72 18.56
C ALA A 298 12.88 14.10 18.72
N ARG A 299 11.88 14.81 18.19
CA ARG A 299 10.47 14.44 18.27
C ARG A 299 10.26 13.02 17.74
N LYS A 300 9.58 12.19 18.52
CA LYS A 300 9.11 10.87 18.09
C LYS A 300 8.01 11.05 17.04
N LEU A 301 8.21 10.46 15.86
CA LEU A 301 7.27 10.51 14.74
C LEU A 301 6.30 9.34 14.78
N PHE A 302 6.84 8.13 14.91
CA PHE A 302 6.12 6.87 15.03
C PHE A 302 7.09 5.81 15.57
N THR A 303 6.64 4.57 15.67
CA THR A 303 7.46 3.49 16.20
C THR A 303 7.40 2.23 15.32
N PHE A 304 8.44 1.40 15.42
CA PHE A 304 8.46 0.06 14.87
C PHE A 304 8.41 -0.98 15.99
N PRO A 305 7.66 -2.07 15.82
CA PRO A 305 7.79 -3.21 16.72
C PRO A 305 9.12 -3.96 16.46
N PRO A 306 9.56 -4.81 17.41
CA PRO A 306 10.63 -5.77 17.19
C PRO A 306 10.33 -6.64 15.97
N GLY A 307 11.34 -6.97 15.18
CA GLY A 307 11.23 -7.70 13.93
C GLY A 307 10.54 -6.97 12.78
N GLY A 308 10.10 -5.72 12.98
CA GLY A 308 9.54 -4.88 11.92
C GLY A 308 10.55 -4.63 10.81
N THR A 309 10.11 -4.72 9.56
CA THR A 309 10.94 -4.38 8.40
C THR A 309 11.00 -2.88 8.20
N VAL A 310 12.20 -2.36 8.03
CA VAL A 310 12.47 -0.96 7.72
C VAL A 310 13.16 -0.89 6.37
N ARG A 311 12.72 0.03 5.53
CA ARG A 311 13.47 0.35 4.32
C ARG A 311 14.57 1.31 4.71
N VAL A 312 15.82 0.82 4.79
CA VAL A 312 16.97 1.68 5.05
C VAL A 312 17.27 2.44 3.78
N LEU A 313 17.25 3.76 3.88
CA LEU A 313 17.57 4.67 2.79
C LEU A 313 19.04 5.09 2.84
N GLU A 314 19.59 5.23 4.04
CA GLU A 314 20.90 5.82 4.27
C GLU A 314 21.38 5.50 5.70
N GLU A 315 22.66 5.21 5.88
CA GLU A 315 23.32 5.30 7.18
C GLU A 315 23.81 6.74 7.36
N VAL A 316 23.49 7.38 8.49
CA VAL A 316 23.80 8.78 8.78
C VAL A 316 24.40 8.91 10.17
N THR A 317 25.28 9.89 10.38
CA THR A 317 25.78 10.23 11.71
C THR A 317 24.80 11.14 12.44
N GLY A 318 24.59 10.91 13.74
CA GLY A 318 23.66 11.67 14.58
C GLY A 318 24.19 11.92 15.98
N ASP A 319 23.30 12.30 16.91
CA ASP A 319 23.69 12.41 18.31
C ASP A 319 24.13 11.06 18.85
N VAL A 320 25.13 11.11 19.73
CA VAL A 320 25.61 9.94 20.45
C VAL A 320 24.47 9.30 21.25
N TYR A 321 24.30 8.00 21.08
CA TYR A 321 23.42 7.15 21.86
C TYR A 321 24.23 6.13 22.67
N GLN A 322 23.58 5.06 23.12
CA GLN A 322 24.20 4.05 23.99
C GLN A 322 25.48 3.48 23.36
N TRP A 323 26.46 3.15 24.22
CA TRP A 323 27.77 2.61 23.84
C TRP A 323 28.63 3.53 22.97
N ASP A 324 28.50 4.85 23.18
CA ASP A 324 29.24 5.90 22.43
C ASP A 324 29.08 5.81 20.91
N ARG A 325 27.93 5.28 20.47
CA ARG A 325 27.59 5.12 19.06
C ARG A 325 26.86 6.35 18.52
N ASP A 326 27.12 6.70 17.28
CA ASP A 326 26.52 7.83 16.57
C ASP A 326 25.97 7.42 15.19
N ASP A 327 25.93 6.12 14.89
CA ASP A 327 25.37 5.56 13.66
C ASP A 327 23.84 5.49 13.76
N TRP A 328 23.18 6.25 12.90
CA TRP A 328 21.73 6.26 12.73
C TRP A 328 21.38 5.79 11.33
N LEU A 329 20.15 5.32 11.16
CA LEU A 329 19.60 4.94 9.88
C LEU A 329 18.44 5.85 9.55
N LYS A 330 18.48 6.39 8.34
CA LYS A 330 17.35 7.05 7.72
C LYS A 330 16.48 5.99 7.08
N ILE A 331 15.21 5.97 7.47
CA ILE A 331 14.27 4.93 7.06
C ILE A 331 12.98 5.52 6.50
N GLU A 332 12.31 4.78 5.63
CA GLU A 332 11.01 5.15 5.05
C GLU A 332 9.93 4.12 5.36
N ARG A 333 8.72 4.61 5.69
CA ARG A 333 7.51 3.80 5.78
C ARG A 333 6.26 4.62 5.46
N ASN A 334 5.44 4.11 4.55
CA ASN A 334 4.15 4.71 4.16
C ASN A 334 4.27 6.19 3.77
N GLY A 335 5.36 6.55 3.08
CA GLY A 335 5.65 7.92 2.65
C GLY A 335 6.15 8.85 3.76
N LYS A 336 6.47 8.32 4.94
CA LYS A 336 7.08 9.09 6.04
C LYS A 336 8.54 8.67 6.22
N ILE A 337 9.41 9.66 6.30
CA ILE A 337 10.85 9.48 6.55
C ILE A 337 11.15 9.84 8.00
N GLY A 338 12.04 9.10 8.63
CA GLY A 338 12.60 9.43 9.93
C GLY A 338 13.86 8.63 10.24
N PHE A 339 14.37 8.79 11.45
CA PHE A 339 15.67 8.26 11.85
C PHE A 339 15.56 7.30 13.05
N VAL A 340 16.33 6.22 13.02
CA VAL A 340 16.46 5.25 14.12
C VAL A 340 17.93 4.98 14.41
N ALA A 341 18.28 4.59 15.63
CA ALA A 341 19.67 4.19 15.94
C ALA A 341 20.01 2.88 15.21
N GLY A 342 21.16 2.85 14.54
CA GLY A 342 21.56 1.77 13.64
C GLY A 342 21.79 0.44 14.32
N TYR A 343 22.27 0.45 15.57
CA TYR A 343 22.40 -0.76 16.39
C TYR A 343 21.11 -1.59 16.49
N PHE A 344 19.93 -0.96 16.44
CA PHE A 344 18.65 -1.66 16.62
C PHE A 344 18.07 -2.23 15.34
N VAL A 345 18.81 -2.19 14.23
CA VAL A 345 18.37 -2.65 12.92
C VAL A 345 19.48 -3.47 12.28
N ASN A 346 19.19 -4.74 12.01
CA ASN A 346 20.10 -5.61 11.26
C ASN A 346 19.98 -5.30 9.77
N ILE A 347 21.08 -4.91 9.13
CA ILE A 347 21.17 -4.52 7.71
C ILE A 347 21.96 -5.61 6.97
N GLY A 348 21.37 -6.23 5.95
CA GLY A 348 22.01 -7.32 5.21
C GLY A 348 23.18 -6.84 4.33
N GLN A 349 24.42 -7.20 4.66
CA GLN A 349 25.56 -7.04 3.75
C GLN A 349 25.66 -8.23 2.79
N SER A 350 25.53 -7.98 1.49
CA SER A 350 26.02 -8.91 0.46
C SER A 350 27.51 -8.72 0.25
N LYS A 351 28.35 -9.46 0.97
CA LYS A 351 29.66 -9.94 0.47
C LYS A 351 29.86 -11.38 0.90
N SER A 352 30.36 -12.19 -0.03
CA SER A 352 30.35 -13.64 0.01
C SER A 352 31.08 -14.23 1.21
N SER A 353 30.46 -15.23 1.83
CA SER A 353 31.17 -16.37 2.39
C SER A 353 30.30 -17.61 2.19
N LYS A 354 30.81 -18.53 1.35
CA LYS A 354 30.40 -19.93 1.35
C LYS A 354 30.65 -20.49 2.75
N VAL A 355 29.61 -20.90 3.47
CA VAL A 355 29.53 -22.21 4.14
C VAL A 355 28.06 -22.63 4.17
N SER A 356 27.82 -23.81 3.62
CA SER A 356 26.57 -24.57 3.60
C SER A 356 26.11 -25.03 4.99
N ALA A 357 24.80 -24.94 5.27
CA ALA A 357 24.04 -26.00 5.94
C ALA A 357 22.52 -25.72 5.91
N GLY A 358 21.78 -26.56 5.18
CA GLY A 358 20.38 -26.90 5.49
C GLY A 358 19.29 -26.07 4.79
N ASP A 359 18.63 -26.69 3.82
CA ASP A 359 17.40 -26.23 3.18
C ASP A 359 16.35 -25.74 4.21
N LYS A 360 16.15 -24.42 4.31
CA LYS A 360 14.97 -23.86 4.99
C LYS A 360 13.89 -23.60 3.93
N PRO A 361 12.74 -24.29 3.93
CA PRO A 361 11.63 -23.95 3.05
C PRO A 361 11.09 -22.57 3.46
N SER A 362 11.02 -21.64 2.50
CA SER A 362 10.54 -20.26 2.69
C SER A 362 9.05 -20.24 3.07
N ALA A 363 8.60 -19.17 3.73
CA ALA A 363 7.21 -18.92 4.14
C ALA A 363 6.18 -19.25 3.03
N ASP A 364 6.55 -19.10 1.76
CA ASP A 364 5.80 -19.47 0.56
C ASP A 364 5.23 -20.91 0.58
N ARG A 365 5.98 -21.87 1.14
CA ARG A 365 5.53 -23.27 1.29
C ARG A 365 4.27 -23.35 2.13
N TRP A 366 4.30 -22.72 3.30
CA TRP A 366 3.22 -22.77 4.27
C TRP A 366 2.07 -21.83 3.91
N GLU A 367 2.33 -20.73 3.22
CA GLU A 367 1.29 -19.87 2.65
C GLU A 367 0.50 -20.59 1.55
N SER A 368 1.20 -21.30 0.66
CA SER A 368 0.55 -22.15 -0.35
C SER A 368 -0.28 -23.25 0.31
N ALA A 369 0.28 -23.92 1.32
CA ALA A 369 -0.42 -24.93 2.11
C ALA A 369 -1.69 -24.37 2.79
N LEU A 370 -1.61 -23.15 3.34
CA LEU A 370 -2.73 -22.45 3.99
C LEU A 370 -3.86 -22.15 3.00
N LEU A 371 -3.54 -21.76 1.77
CA LEU A 371 -4.56 -21.45 0.76
C LEU A 371 -5.23 -22.70 0.19
N GLU A 372 -4.53 -23.82 0.14
CA GLU A 372 -5.01 -25.08 -0.42
C GLU A 372 -5.74 -26.00 0.56
N VAL A 373 -5.57 -25.79 1.87
CA VAL A 373 -6.17 -26.66 2.87
C VAL A 373 -7.71 -26.60 2.85
N PRO A 374 -8.39 -27.73 2.68
CA PRO A 374 -9.85 -27.77 2.79
C PRO A 374 -10.30 -27.52 4.24
N THR A 375 -11.39 -26.78 4.40
CA THR A 375 -12.01 -26.53 5.69
C THR A 375 -13.53 -26.49 5.58
N SER A 376 -14.22 -27.00 6.61
CA SER A 376 -15.67 -26.85 6.79
C SER A 376 -16.04 -25.54 7.49
N GLY A 377 -15.08 -24.83 8.09
CA GLY A 377 -15.30 -23.65 8.94
C GLY A 377 -15.99 -24.00 10.26
N ALA A 378 -16.62 -23.00 10.87
CA ALA A 378 -17.19 -23.09 12.21
C ALA A 378 -18.35 -24.10 12.30
N SER A 379 -18.41 -24.87 13.37
CA SER A 379 -19.57 -25.68 13.75
C SER A 379 -20.74 -24.80 14.18
N ALA A 380 -21.91 -25.42 14.41
CA ALA A 380 -23.07 -24.69 14.92
C ALA A 380 -22.81 -24.10 16.31
N ARG A 381 -22.05 -24.82 17.15
CA ARG A 381 -21.70 -24.37 18.52
C ARG A 381 -20.81 -23.13 18.51
N THR A 382 -19.81 -23.10 17.63
CA THR A 382 -18.93 -21.94 17.48
C THR A 382 -19.69 -20.78 16.85
N ALA A 383 -20.42 -21.03 15.75
CA ALA A 383 -21.14 -19.98 15.03
C ALA A 383 -22.24 -19.30 15.87
N SER A 384 -22.88 -20.02 16.80
CA SER A 384 -23.93 -19.46 17.65
C SER A 384 -23.43 -18.37 18.61
N GLN A 385 -22.13 -18.30 18.90
CA GLN A 385 -21.55 -17.23 19.74
C GLN A 385 -21.79 -15.84 19.16
N ASP A 386 -21.80 -15.72 17.83
CA ASP A 386 -22.06 -14.48 17.10
C ASP A 386 -23.45 -14.50 16.42
N GLY A 387 -24.33 -15.45 16.78
CA GLY A 387 -25.67 -15.59 16.19
C GLY A 387 -25.67 -16.04 14.72
N LEU A 388 -24.63 -16.75 14.28
CA LEU A 388 -24.42 -17.11 12.88
C LEU A 388 -24.79 -18.58 12.58
N LYS A 389 -24.99 -18.88 11.29
CA LYS A 389 -25.16 -20.27 10.81
C LYS A 389 -23.80 -20.92 10.57
N LYS A 390 -23.67 -22.20 10.95
CA LYS A 390 -22.43 -22.99 10.78
C LYS A 390 -21.85 -22.90 9.37
N GLY A 391 -20.54 -23.04 9.28
CA GLY A 391 -19.76 -23.18 8.06
C GLY A 391 -18.74 -22.06 7.85
N ILE A 392 -18.03 -22.12 6.72
CA ILE A 392 -16.97 -21.17 6.33
C ILE A 392 -17.42 -19.70 6.41
N ARG A 393 -18.67 -19.40 6.03
CA ARG A 393 -19.19 -18.02 6.09
C ARG A 393 -19.23 -17.48 7.52
N ALA A 394 -19.55 -18.32 8.51
CA ALA A 394 -19.51 -17.90 9.91
C ALA A 394 -18.09 -17.61 10.37
N SER A 395 -17.13 -18.49 10.07
CA SER A 395 -15.71 -18.25 10.38
C SER A 395 -15.21 -16.93 9.81
N ARG A 396 -15.53 -16.65 8.54
CA ARG A 396 -15.15 -15.39 7.88
C ARG A 396 -15.79 -14.18 8.53
N GLN A 397 -17.07 -14.27 8.89
CA GLN A 397 -17.75 -13.17 9.56
C GLN A 397 -17.20 -12.93 10.98
N MET A 398 -16.92 -13.99 11.74
CA MET A 398 -16.27 -13.84 13.07
C MET A 398 -14.87 -13.24 12.94
N ALA A 399 -14.10 -13.66 11.92
CA ALA A 399 -12.82 -13.04 11.62
C ALA A 399 -12.96 -11.56 11.23
N GLU A 400 -13.99 -11.21 10.45
CA GLU A 400 -14.29 -9.82 10.10
C GLU A 400 -14.65 -8.98 11.33
N ASN A 401 -15.42 -9.56 12.26
CA ASN A 401 -15.78 -8.90 13.52
C ASN A 401 -14.55 -8.59 14.39
N ASP A 402 -13.49 -9.39 14.27
CA ASP A 402 -12.23 -9.23 15.02
C ASP A 402 -11.19 -8.37 14.27
N LEU A 403 -11.48 -7.93 13.04
CA LEU A 403 -10.50 -7.36 12.11
C LEU A 403 -9.77 -6.14 12.67
N ASP A 404 -10.48 -5.22 13.32
CA ASP A 404 -9.88 -4.01 13.91
C ASP A 404 -8.86 -4.34 15.00
N SER A 405 -9.14 -5.37 15.80
CA SER A 405 -8.23 -5.86 16.83
C SER A 405 -7.02 -6.53 16.20
N VAL A 406 -7.22 -7.40 15.20
CA VAL A 406 -6.13 -8.03 14.43
C VAL A 406 -5.22 -6.99 13.80
N TRP A 407 -5.79 -5.95 13.17
CA TRP A 407 -5.03 -4.92 12.49
C TRP A 407 -4.07 -4.18 13.44
N LYS A 408 -4.53 -3.85 14.65
CA LYS A 408 -3.71 -3.14 15.67
C LYS A 408 -2.46 -3.92 16.08
N ILE A 409 -2.50 -5.24 16.01
CA ILE A 409 -1.42 -6.15 16.45
C ILE A 409 -0.75 -6.89 15.29
N ALA A 410 -1.15 -6.65 14.05
CA ALA A 410 -0.69 -7.39 12.86
C ALA A 410 0.83 -7.44 12.72
N GLY A 411 1.53 -6.36 13.06
CA GLY A 411 3.00 -6.31 13.02
C GLY A 411 3.67 -7.30 13.98
N ARG A 412 3.05 -7.61 15.12
CA ARG A 412 3.58 -8.59 16.08
C ARG A 412 3.41 -10.02 15.56
N PHE A 413 2.28 -10.32 14.92
CA PHE A 413 2.08 -11.61 14.25
C PHE A 413 3.09 -11.82 13.13
N VAL A 414 3.34 -10.81 12.30
CA VAL A 414 4.33 -10.88 11.21
C VAL A 414 5.73 -11.11 11.75
N SER A 415 6.12 -10.40 12.80
CA SER A 415 7.43 -10.58 13.43
C SER A 415 7.63 -12.02 13.93
N ALA A 416 6.69 -12.51 14.75
CA ALA A 416 6.75 -13.85 15.30
C ALA A 416 6.71 -14.90 14.17
N ALA A 417 5.78 -14.77 13.23
CA ALA A 417 5.66 -15.67 12.09
C ALA A 417 6.95 -15.77 11.26
N GLY A 418 7.63 -14.63 11.02
CA GLY A 418 8.92 -14.59 10.33
C GLY A 418 10.06 -15.25 11.12
N LYS A 419 10.03 -15.20 12.46
CA LYS A 419 11.00 -15.89 13.33
C LYS A 419 10.85 -17.41 13.26
N PHE A 420 9.61 -17.88 13.16
CA PHE A 420 9.26 -19.31 13.19
C PHE A 420 8.99 -19.92 11.82
N GLY A 421 9.06 -19.13 10.74
CA GLY A 421 8.89 -19.62 9.36
C GLY A 421 7.48 -20.13 9.05
N ILE A 422 6.45 -19.52 9.63
CA ILE A 422 5.03 -19.90 9.46
C ILE A 422 4.20 -18.72 8.92
N PRO A 423 2.96 -18.94 8.44
CA PRO A 423 2.12 -17.83 7.95
C PRO A 423 1.61 -16.94 9.09
N ALA A 424 1.80 -15.62 9.00
CA ALA A 424 1.31 -14.66 9.99
C ALA A 424 -0.21 -14.72 10.18
N ALA A 425 -0.94 -15.00 9.10
CA ALA A 425 -2.38 -15.16 9.13
C ALA A 425 -2.85 -16.30 10.05
N ILE A 426 -2.01 -17.31 10.30
CA ILE A 426 -2.34 -18.42 11.21
C ILE A 426 -2.30 -17.98 12.67
N LEU A 427 -1.30 -17.18 13.05
CA LEU A 427 -1.19 -16.64 14.41
C LEU A 427 -2.34 -15.67 14.70
N ALA A 428 -2.71 -14.83 13.73
CA ALA A 428 -3.88 -13.96 13.84
C ALA A 428 -5.20 -14.75 13.98
N ALA A 429 -5.33 -15.85 13.26
CA ALA A 429 -6.51 -16.73 13.35
C ALA A 429 -6.61 -17.46 14.69
N LEU A 430 -5.48 -17.93 15.23
CA LEU A 430 -5.42 -18.47 16.59
C LEU A 430 -5.86 -17.42 17.60
N ALA A 431 -5.30 -16.20 17.55
CA ALA A 431 -5.69 -15.13 18.47
C ALA A 431 -7.18 -14.76 18.40
N SER A 432 -7.73 -14.76 17.19
CA SER A 432 -9.17 -14.54 16.95
C SER A 432 -10.02 -15.67 17.52
N ARG A 433 -9.60 -16.93 17.31
CA ARG A 433 -10.32 -18.10 17.83
C ARG A 433 -10.24 -18.21 19.36
N GLU A 434 -9.08 -17.96 19.94
CA GLU A 434 -8.79 -18.14 21.36
C GLU A 434 -9.44 -17.07 22.22
N ALA A 435 -9.29 -15.80 21.81
CA ALA A 435 -9.61 -14.69 22.70
C ALA A 435 -10.29 -13.52 22.01
N ARG A 436 -10.79 -13.68 20.77
CA ARG A 436 -11.30 -12.57 19.96
C ARG A 436 -10.28 -11.41 19.92
N CYS A 437 -9.00 -11.79 19.78
CA CYS A 437 -7.85 -10.88 19.86
C CYS A 437 -7.79 -10.01 21.13
N GLY A 438 -8.26 -10.55 22.26
CA GLY A 438 -8.25 -9.91 23.57
C GLY A 438 -9.61 -9.41 24.06
N ALA A 439 -10.64 -9.36 23.20
CA ALA A 439 -11.92 -8.74 23.56
C ALA A 439 -12.70 -9.50 24.65
N VAL A 440 -12.43 -10.79 24.86
CA VAL A 440 -13.08 -11.60 25.90
C VAL A 440 -12.21 -11.83 27.14
N LEU A 441 -11.00 -11.25 27.18
CA LEU A 441 -10.06 -11.45 28.29
C LEU A 441 -10.38 -10.54 29.47
N ARG A 442 -10.17 -11.06 30.69
CA ARG A 442 -10.24 -10.28 31.93
C ARG A 442 -8.83 -10.10 32.47
N ARG A 443 -8.31 -8.87 32.42
CA ARG A 443 -6.92 -8.55 32.84
C ARG A 443 -5.85 -9.43 32.16
N GLY A 444 -6.10 -9.80 30.90
CA GLY A 444 -5.20 -10.67 30.13
C GLY A 444 -5.43 -12.17 30.31
N TRP A 445 -6.36 -12.58 31.17
CA TRP A 445 -6.61 -13.98 31.46
C TRP A 445 -7.95 -14.46 30.89
N GLY A 446 -7.97 -15.72 30.47
CA GLY A 446 -9.15 -16.48 30.08
C GLY A 446 -9.11 -17.89 30.66
N ASP A 447 -10.07 -18.74 30.28
CA ASP A 447 -10.25 -20.11 30.80
C ASP A 447 -10.13 -20.24 32.34
N ASN A 448 -10.97 -19.50 33.08
CA ASN A 448 -10.95 -19.46 34.55
C ASN A 448 -9.56 -19.11 35.13
N ASP A 449 -8.90 -18.15 34.48
CA ASP A 449 -7.55 -17.69 34.80
C ASP A 449 -6.44 -18.76 34.62
N ASN A 450 -6.68 -19.82 33.86
CA ASN A 450 -5.66 -20.82 33.50
C ASN A 450 -4.87 -20.46 32.24
N ALA A 451 -5.44 -19.67 31.33
CA ALA A 451 -4.82 -19.33 30.07
C ALA A 451 -4.55 -17.82 29.96
N PHE A 452 -3.34 -17.46 29.56
CA PHE A 452 -2.90 -16.07 29.44
C PHE A 452 -2.87 -15.58 27.99
N GLY A 453 -3.18 -14.30 27.82
CA GLY A 453 -2.93 -13.54 26.61
C GLY A 453 -3.87 -13.88 25.46
N ILE A 454 -3.70 -13.15 24.35
CA ILE A 454 -4.56 -13.29 23.16
C ILE A 454 -4.45 -14.66 22.49
N MET A 455 -3.34 -15.37 22.75
CA MET A 455 -3.09 -16.73 22.26
C MET A 455 -3.49 -17.83 23.27
N GLN A 456 -3.99 -17.45 24.45
CA GLN A 456 -4.46 -18.37 25.49
C GLN A 456 -3.48 -19.50 25.84
N ILE A 457 -2.23 -19.13 26.14
CA ILE A 457 -1.22 -20.10 26.59
C ILE A 457 -1.54 -20.54 28.01
N ASP A 458 -1.65 -21.85 28.21
CA ASP A 458 -2.03 -22.46 29.48
C ASP A 458 -0.85 -22.48 30.48
N LYS A 459 -1.02 -21.77 31.59
CA LYS A 459 0.00 -21.62 32.64
C LYS A 459 0.32 -22.92 33.38
N ARG A 460 -0.53 -23.95 33.26
CA ARG A 460 -0.32 -25.26 33.89
C ARG A 460 0.79 -26.05 33.19
N TYR A 461 1.05 -25.73 31.92
CA TYR A 461 2.01 -26.45 31.08
C TYR A 461 3.18 -25.57 30.63
N HIS A 462 3.09 -24.24 30.79
CA HIS A 462 4.08 -23.29 30.30
C HIS A 462 4.34 -22.15 31.29
N ASP A 463 5.61 -21.73 31.38
CA ASP A 463 5.98 -20.46 32.00
C ASP A 463 5.53 -19.32 31.10
N ILE A 464 4.61 -18.49 31.57
CA ILE A 464 3.97 -17.46 30.74
C ILE A 464 4.92 -16.27 30.53
N LEU A 465 5.24 -15.98 29.27
CA LEU A 465 6.03 -14.82 28.86
C LEU A 465 5.14 -13.61 28.54
N GLY A 466 5.70 -12.40 28.62
CA GLY A 466 4.99 -11.20 28.15
C GLY A 466 3.82 -10.73 29.02
N GLN A 467 3.78 -11.08 30.30
CA GLN A 467 2.61 -10.85 31.16
C GLN A 467 2.19 -9.37 31.35
N ASN A 468 3.07 -8.43 31.00
CA ASN A 468 2.82 -7.00 31.00
C ASN A 468 1.87 -6.52 29.88
N ASP A 469 1.73 -7.28 28.79
CA ASP A 469 0.82 -6.98 27.69
C ASP A 469 0.22 -8.31 27.18
N PRO A 470 -1.10 -8.55 27.29
CA PRO A 470 -1.73 -9.78 26.80
C PRO A 470 -1.52 -10.06 25.31
N ALA A 471 -1.10 -9.06 24.54
CA ALA A 471 -0.73 -9.16 23.13
C ALA A 471 0.77 -8.93 22.88
N SER A 472 1.64 -9.04 23.89
CA SER A 472 3.08 -8.75 23.75
C SER A 472 3.73 -9.61 22.66
N ILE A 473 4.86 -9.14 22.13
CA ILE A 473 5.60 -9.91 21.14
C ILE A 473 6.14 -11.22 21.73
N GLU A 474 6.61 -11.20 22.98
CA GLU A 474 7.10 -12.37 23.70
C GLU A 474 5.99 -13.43 23.86
N HIS A 475 4.77 -13.00 24.19
CA HIS A 475 3.61 -13.88 24.27
C HIS A 475 3.26 -14.50 22.91
N ILE A 476 3.25 -13.69 21.85
CA ILE A 476 2.93 -14.16 20.50
C ILE A 476 4.04 -15.07 19.94
N GLU A 477 5.31 -14.78 20.23
CA GLU A 477 6.44 -15.63 19.88
C GLU A 477 6.42 -16.95 20.64
N GLN A 478 6.07 -16.94 21.93
CA GLN A 478 5.88 -18.16 22.70
C GLN A 478 4.80 -19.05 22.07
N ALA A 479 3.66 -18.47 21.69
CA ALA A 479 2.60 -19.19 21.01
C ALA A 479 3.03 -19.71 19.62
N ALA A 480 3.81 -18.93 18.88
CA ALA A 480 4.34 -19.33 17.59
C ALA A 480 5.30 -20.53 17.71
N GLY A 481 6.17 -20.54 18.74
CA GLY A 481 7.03 -21.68 19.07
C GLY A 481 6.24 -22.93 19.40
N ILE A 482 5.23 -22.83 20.28
CA ILE A 482 4.32 -23.95 20.61
C ILE A 482 3.64 -24.48 19.34
N PHE A 483 3.17 -23.58 18.47
CA PHE A 483 2.54 -23.98 17.21
C PHE A 483 3.52 -24.71 16.28
N THR A 484 4.76 -24.24 16.14
CA THR A 484 5.77 -24.93 15.31
C THR A 484 6.18 -26.27 15.89
N ASP A 485 6.29 -26.40 17.21
CA ASP A 485 6.57 -27.69 17.87
C ASP A 485 5.46 -28.69 17.56
N TYR A 486 4.19 -28.25 17.56
CA TYR A 486 3.09 -29.10 17.15
C TYR A 486 3.10 -29.42 15.66
N LEU A 487 3.48 -28.47 14.80
CA LEU A 487 3.64 -28.72 13.37
C LEU A 487 4.68 -29.81 13.10
N GLU A 488 5.85 -29.73 13.74
CA GLU A 488 6.91 -30.74 13.62
C GLU A 488 6.46 -32.11 14.13
N GLN A 489 5.80 -32.15 15.29
CA GLN A 489 5.27 -33.39 15.85
C GLN A 489 4.19 -34.03 14.96
N VAL A 490 3.30 -33.23 14.35
CA VAL A 490 2.30 -33.71 13.40
C VAL A 490 2.97 -34.25 12.13
N MET A 491 3.97 -33.56 11.59
CA MET A 491 4.74 -34.05 10.44
C MET A 491 5.47 -35.36 10.76
N LYS A 492 6.02 -35.49 11.97
CA LYS A 492 6.68 -36.73 12.43
C LYS A 492 5.68 -37.88 12.61
N LYS A 493 4.50 -37.61 13.18
CA LYS A 493 3.43 -38.59 13.37
C LYS A 493 2.83 -39.04 12.02
N HIS A 494 2.74 -38.11 11.06
CA HIS A 494 2.11 -38.32 9.77
C HIS A 494 3.03 -37.96 8.58
N PRO A 495 4.13 -38.71 8.36
CA PRO A 495 5.16 -38.33 7.38
C PRO A 495 4.67 -38.35 5.91
N LYS A 496 3.50 -38.96 5.64
CA LYS A 496 2.88 -39.00 4.31
C LYS A 496 1.86 -37.89 4.07
N TRP A 497 1.53 -37.09 5.09
CA TRP A 497 0.58 -35.99 4.92
C TRP A 497 1.21 -34.85 4.13
N LYS A 498 0.43 -34.26 3.23
CA LYS A 498 0.81 -33.02 2.56
C LYS A 498 0.83 -31.87 3.58
N ASP A 499 1.65 -30.86 3.32
CA ASP A 499 1.82 -29.68 4.18
C ASP A 499 0.50 -29.06 4.63
N LYS A 500 -0.48 -28.95 3.73
CA LYS A 500 -1.80 -28.42 4.03
C LYS A 500 -2.55 -29.17 5.14
N HIS A 501 -2.35 -30.48 5.24
CA HIS A 501 -2.94 -31.31 6.29
C HIS A 501 -2.11 -31.27 7.58
N ALA A 502 -0.78 -31.17 7.46
CA ALA A 502 0.09 -30.97 8.63
C ALA A 502 -0.18 -29.61 9.30
N LEU A 503 -0.35 -28.55 8.52
CA LEU A 503 -0.65 -27.20 9.00
C LEU A 503 -1.99 -27.12 9.74
N LYS A 504 -3.04 -27.77 9.22
CA LYS A 504 -4.32 -27.90 9.94
C LYS A 504 -4.18 -28.78 11.18
N GLY A 505 -3.42 -29.88 11.09
CA GLY A 505 -3.14 -30.74 12.23
C GLY A 505 -2.42 -29.99 13.36
N ALA A 506 -1.51 -29.06 13.05
CA ALA A 506 -0.87 -28.21 14.05
C ALA A 506 -1.87 -27.29 14.76
N ALA A 507 -2.81 -26.69 14.02
CA ALA A 507 -3.90 -25.90 14.62
C ALA A 507 -4.79 -26.75 15.54
N VAL A 508 -5.13 -27.99 15.13
CA VAL A 508 -5.86 -28.94 15.99
C VAL A 508 -5.07 -29.29 17.26
N ALA A 509 -3.78 -29.60 17.10
CA ALA A 509 -2.90 -29.96 18.20
C ALA A 509 -2.67 -28.80 19.18
N TYR A 510 -2.72 -27.56 18.71
CA TYR A 510 -2.68 -26.38 19.57
C TYR A 510 -3.80 -26.39 20.63
N ASN A 511 -4.98 -26.89 20.27
CA ASN A 511 -6.12 -27.00 21.18
C ASN A 511 -6.16 -28.32 21.97
N SER A 512 -5.76 -29.43 21.37
CA SER A 512 -6.08 -30.78 21.87
C SER A 512 -4.88 -31.73 21.96
N GLY A 513 -3.68 -31.25 21.65
CA GLY A 513 -2.46 -32.03 21.58
C GLY A 513 -2.37 -32.95 20.34
N VAL A 514 -1.15 -33.43 20.06
CA VAL A 514 -0.85 -34.24 18.86
C VAL A 514 -1.46 -35.63 18.93
N SER A 515 -1.76 -36.14 20.13
CA SER A 515 -2.46 -37.41 20.32
C SER A 515 -3.83 -37.41 19.63
N ASN A 516 -4.52 -36.27 19.57
CA ASN A 516 -5.83 -36.12 18.93
C ASN A 516 -5.76 -36.13 17.38
N VAL A 517 -4.63 -35.69 16.81
CA VAL A 517 -4.43 -35.62 15.35
C VAL A 517 -4.17 -37.02 14.80
N ASN A 518 -5.22 -37.77 14.45
CA ASN A 518 -5.11 -39.19 14.01
C ASN A 518 -5.43 -39.41 12.53
N THR A 519 -6.45 -38.75 11.98
CA THR A 519 -6.84 -38.88 10.57
C THR A 519 -7.12 -37.52 9.95
N ILE A 520 -7.04 -37.40 8.62
CA ILE A 520 -7.31 -36.13 7.93
C ILE A 520 -8.77 -35.70 8.12
N GLY A 521 -9.70 -36.66 8.07
CA GLY A 521 -11.14 -36.40 8.15
C GLY A 521 -11.65 -36.13 9.56
N GLY A 522 -11.11 -36.82 10.56
CA GLY A 522 -11.57 -36.75 11.95
C GLY A 522 -10.70 -35.93 12.90
N MET A 523 -9.68 -35.19 12.41
CA MET A 523 -8.76 -34.48 13.32
C MET A 523 -9.43 -33.43 14.21
N ASP A 524 -10.55 -32.84 13.80
CA ASP A 524 -11.26 -31.85 14.64
C ASP A 524 -12.13 -32.51 15.72
N GLU A 525 -12.40 -33.82 15.66
CA GLU A 525 -13.17 -34.53 16.68
C GLU A 525 -12.43 -34.46 18.02
N GLY A 526 -13.14 -34.13 19.10
CA GLY A 526 -12.54 -33.94 20.43
C GLY A 526 -11.91 -32.56 20.67
N THR A 527 -11.80 -31.69 19.65
CA THR A 527 -11.43 -30.28 19.86
C THR A 527 -12.58 -29.46 20.43
N THR A 528 -12.29 -28.31 21.04
CA THR A 528 -13.32 -27.34 21.46
C THR A 528 -14.21 -26.99 20.27
N GLY A 529 -15.51 -27.31 20.35
CA GLY A 529 -16.47 -27.04 19.27
C GLY A 529 -16.48 -28.05 18.12
N GLU A 530 -15.63 -29.09 18.19
CA GLU A 530 -15.43 -30.12 17.16
C GLU A 530 -15.06 -29.53 15.79
N ASP A 531 -14.42 -28.37 15.79
CA ASP A 531 -14.16 -27.56 14.59
C ASP A 531 -12.90 -26.69 14.70
N TYR A 532 -12.08 -26.85 15.74
CA TYR A 532 -11.05 -25.87 16.07
C TYR A 532 -10.10 -25.60 14.89
N GLY A 533 -9.51 -26.64 14.32
CA GLY A 533 -8.63 -26.52 13.17
C GLY A 533 -9.38 -26.03 11.93
N SER A 534 -10.60 -26.51 11.69
CA SER A 534 -11.43 -26.05 10.57
C SER A 534 -11.73 -24.54 10.64
N ASP A 535 -12.19 -24.05 11.78
CA ASP A 535 -12.49 -22.64 11.97
C ASP A 535 -11.23 -21.78 11.88
N VAL A 536 -10.15 -22.15 12.56
CA VAL A 536 -8.86 -21.44 12.49
C VAL A 536 -8.37 -21.32 11.05
N ILE A 537 -8.39 -22.41 10.27
CA ILE A 537 -8.00 -22.36 8.86
C ILE A 537 -8.91 -21.41 8.06
N ALA A 538 -10.23 -21.44 8.29
CA ALA A 538 -11.15 -20.57 7.56
C ALA A 538 -10.93 -19.08 7.89
N ARG A 539 -10.62 -18.76 9.16
CA ARG A 539 -10.24 -17.40 9.59
C ARG A 539 -8.88 -16.99 9.02
N ALA A 540 -7.89 -17.87 9.05
CA ALA A 540 -6.55 -17.60 8.51
C ALA A 540 -6.59 -17.34 7.00
N GLN A 541 -7.34 -18.14 6.24
CA GLN A 541 -7.55 -17.92 4.80
C GLN A 541 -8.26 -16.58 4.53
N HIS A 542 -9.17 -16.16 5.41
CA HIS A 542 -9.82 -14.85 5.32
C HIS A 542 -8.81 -13.74 5.53
N TYR A 543 -8.07 -13.75 6.63
CA TYR A 543 -7.06 -12.74 6.94
C TYR A 543 -5.97 -12.65 5.89
N PHE A 544 -5.47 -13.79 5.40
CA PHE A 544 -4.46 -13.83 4.33
C PHE A 544 -4.95 -13.11 3.06
N LYS A 545 -6.21 -13.33 2.67
CA LYS A 545 -6.83 -12.72 1.48
C LYS A 545 -7.37 -11.31 1.75
N HIS A 546 -7.44 -10.88 3.00
CA HIS A 546 -8.04 -9.61 3.38
C HIS A 546 -7.19 -8.44 2.88
N LYS A 547 -7.83 -7.44 2.25
CA LYS A 547 -7.14 -6.29 1.64
C LYS A 547 -6.40 -5.43 2.67
N ASP A 548 -6.96 -5.30 3.88
CA ASP A 548 -6.42 -4.45 4.95
C ASP A 548 -5.32 -5.15 5.77
N LEU A 549 -5.09 -6.44 5.51
CA LEU A 549 -4.03 -7.26 6.12
C LEU A 549 -3.02 -7.74 5.06
N ALA A 550 -2.73 -6.91 4.06
CA ALA A 550 -1.71 -7.20 3.05
C ALA A 550 -0.32 -7.50 3.65
N ILE A 551 -0.05 -7.02 4.87
CA ILE A 551 1.17 -7.29 5.64
C ILE A 551 1.36 -8.78 6.01
N PHE A 552 0.32 -9.62 5.89
CA PHE A 552 0.39 -11.07 6.16
C PHE A 552 0.89 -11.92 4.99
N ARG A 553 1.23 -11.29 3.86
CA ARG A 553 1.74 -11.96 2.67
C ARG A 553 3.23 -11.69 2.58
N SER A 554 4.05 -12.73 2.54
CA SER A 554 5.48 -12.60 2.27
C SER A 554 5.80 -12.16 0.85
#